data_AF-A0A641S165-F1
#
_entry.id   AF-A0A641S165-F1
#
_cell.length_a   1.000
_cell.length_b   1.000
_cell.length_c   1.000
_cell.angle_alpha   90.00
_cell.angle_beta   90.00
_cell.angle_gamma   90.00
#
_symmetry.space_group_name_H-M   'P 1'
#
loop_
_entity.id
_entity.type
_entity.pdbx_description
1 polymer ?
#
loop_
_entity_poly.entity_id
_entity_poly.type
_entity_poly.pdbx_seq_one_letter_code
_entity_poly.pdbx_strand_id
1 'polypeptide(L)'
;VDTLVVAPNTLTQRMVGPKCMGTVSLSLGGMKDGDRAGLSAFNGDSGVLTVEKNGNKLSLVMSEQKSVFEKTKRAISRVDMTEQARIPLNKELVYLRVEGDFTNGRDEARFSYSLDGKTWLPVGLPIKMKFDYTRMFMGSKFAIFNYATRSVGGYVDVDSFDYSFCDASM
;
A
#
# COMPACT_ATOMS: atom_id res chain seq x y z
N VAL A 1 5.86 -15.89 -0.83
CA VAL A 1 6.20 -14.64 -0.11
C VAL A 1 4.98 -14.29 0.70
N ASP A 2 5.14 -14.14 2.02
CA ASP A 2 3.95 -14.13 2.88
C ASP A 2 3.49 -12.71 3.21
N THR A 3 4.41 -11.74 3.17
CA THR A 3 4.14 -10.34 3.57
C THR A 3 4.88 -9.35 2.69
N LEU A 4 4.37 -8.11 2.65
CA LEU A 4 4.98 -6.99 1.92
C LEU A 4 6.44 -6.73 2.35
N VAL A 5 6.74 -6.83 3.65
CA VAL A 5 8.07 -6.48 4.19
C VAL A 5 9.20 -7.40 3.73
N VAL A 6 8.88 -8.62 3.27
CA VAL A 6 9.84 -9.56 2.69
C VAL A 6 9.64 -9.77 1.19
N ALA A 7 8.76 -8.97 0.55
CA ALA A 7 8.53 -9.03 -0.87
C ALA A 7 9.67 -8.33 -1.61
N PRO A 8 10.45 -9.05 -2.46
CA PRO A 8 11.44 -8.41 -3.31
C PRO A 8 10.74 -7.48 -4.32
N ASN A 9 11.52 -6.60 -4.93
CA ASN A 9 11.04 -5.70 -6.00
C ASN A 9 9.92 -4.73 -5.58
N THR A 10 9.82 -4.43 -4.28
CA THR A 10 9.00 -3.32 -3.80
C THR A 10 9.67 -2.00 -4.16
N LEU A 11 9.09 -1.25 -5.09
CA LEU A 11 9.60 0.05 -5.54
C LEU A 11 9.07 1.15 -4.59
N THR A 12 9.94 2.04 -4.12
CA THR A 12 9.57 3.04 -3.10
C THR A 12 9.96 4.47 -3.47
N GLN A 13 9.14 5.42 -3.03
CA GLN A 13 9.36 6.86 -3.13
C GLN A 13 9.07 7.54 -1.78
N ARG A 14 9.86 8.56 -1.41
CA ARG A 14 9.65 9.28 -0.14
C ARG A 14 8.31 10.03 -0.14
N MET A 15 7.61 10.00 1.00
CA MET A 15 6.50 10.92 1.28
C MET A 15 7.07 12.24 1.80
N VAL A 16 6.52 13.38 1.36
CA VAL A 16 7.01 14.71 1.73
C VAL A 16 5.89 15.49 2.40
N GLY A 17 6.22 16.18 3.50
CA GLY A 17 5.28 17.05 4.20
C GLY A 17 5.11 18.42 3.51
N PRO A 18 4.14 19.23 3.95
CA PRO A 18 3.16 18.93 4.99
C PRO A 18 2.09 17.94 4.54
N LYS A 19 1.78 17.90 3.24
CA LYS A 19 0.87 16.92 2.64
C LYS A 19 1.37 16.49 1.27
N CYS A 20 1.22 15.21 0.96
CA CYS A 20 1.53 14.68 -0.36
C CYS A 20 0.54 13.59 -0.75
N MET A 21 0.47 13.30 -2.04
CA MET A 21 -0.39 12.29 -2.61
C MET A 21 0.35 11.52 -3.67
N GLY A 22 0.28 10.19 -3.59
CA GLY A 22 0.80 9.25 -4.58
C GLY A 22 -0.35 8.45 -5.17
N THR A 23 -0.45 8.43 -6.49
CA THR A 23 -1.45 7.65 -7.23
C THR A 23 -0.74 6.69 -8.18
N VAL A 24 -1.15 5.43 -8.23
CA VAL A 24 -0.63 4.43 -9.17
C VAL A 24 -1.76 3.92 -10.06
N SER A 25 -1.48 3.74 -11.35
CA SER A 25 -2.33 3.06 -12.32
C SER A 25 -1.82 1.64 -12.55
N LEU A 26 -2.67 0.63 -12.30
CA LEU A 26 -2.30 -0.79 -12.37
C LEU A 26 -3.20 -1.55 -13.35
N SER A 27 -2.57 -2.23 -14.30
CA SER A 27 -3.21 -3.29 -15.09
C SER A 27 -3.00 -4.65 -14.42
N LEU A 28 -4.10 -5.36 -14.18
CA LEU A 28 -4.19 -6.58 -13.38
C LEU A 28 -4.38 -7.85 -14.22
N GLY A 29 -4.44 -7.73 -15.55
CA GLY A 29 -4.72 -8.86 -16.45
C GLY A 29 -3.67 -9.99 -16.38
N GLY A 30 -2.44 -9.66 -15.97
CA GLY A 30 -1.35 -10.61 -15.76
C GLY A 30 -1.37 -11.36 -14.42
N MET A 31 -2.27 -11.00 -13.50
CA MET A 31 -2.28 -11.59 -12.15
C MET A 31 -2.73 -13.04 -12.17
N LYS A 32 -2.00 -13.89 -11.45
CA LYS A 32 -2.31 -15.29 -11.20
C LYS A 32 -2.91 -15.52 -9.81
N ASP A 33 -3.53 -16.67 -9.63
CA ASP A 33 -4.05 -17.08 -8.33
C ASP A 33 -2.97 -17.03 -7.24
N GLY A 34 -3.26 -16.31 -6.16
CA GLY A 34 -2.34 -16.04 -5.07
C GLY A 34 -1.50 -14.77 -5.23
N ASP A 35 -1.60 -14.03 -6.33
CA ASP A 35 -0.89 -12.77 -6.49
C ASP A 35 -1.51 -11.66 -5.63
N ARG A 36 -0.63 -10.80 -5.11
CA ARG A 36 -0.93 -9.63 -4.32
C ARG A 36 -0.12 -8.45 -4.83
N ALA A 37 -0.79 -7.42 -5.33
CA ALA A 37 -0.16 -6.21 -5.84
C ALA A 37 -0.87 -4.97 -5.30
N GLY A 38 -0.18 -3.84 -5.19
CA GLY A 38 -0.86 -2.63 -4.71
C GLY A 38 0.06 -1.48 -4.33
N LEU A 39 -0.50 -0.59 -3.49
CA LEU A 39 0.14 0.63 -3.01
C LEU A 39 0.07 0.71 -1.49
N SER A 40 1.15 1.17 -0.86
CA SER A 40 1.28 1.25 0.60
C SER A 40 1.85 2.58 1.06
N ALA A 41 1.40 3.05 2.22
CA ALA A 41 2.17 3.93 3.09
C ALA A 41 3.09 3.05 3.96
N PHE A 42 4.27 2.76 3.42
CA PHE A 42 5.16 1.71 3.89
C PHE A 42 6.08 2.17 5.03
N ASN A 43 5.99 1.47 6.16
CA ASN A 43 6.88 1.53 7.31
C ASN A 43 6.73 0.26 8.18
N GLY A 44 7.28 0.25 9.40
CA GLY A 44 7.04 -0.80 10.38
C GLY A 44 5.57 -0.93 10.75
N ASP A 45 4.83 0.18 10.86
CA ASP A 45 3.38 0.24 10.95
C ASP A 45 2.85 0.82 9.63
N SER A 46 2.34 -0.05 8.75
CA SER A 46 1.95 0.28 7.38
C SER A 46 0.44 0.30 7.17
N GLY A 47 -0.05 1.24 6.38
CA GLY A 47 -1.35 1.12 5.71
C GLY A 47 -1.16 0.57 4.30
N VAL A 48 -1.87 -0.50 3.94
CA VAL A 48 -1.63 -1.24 2.69
C VAL A 48 -2.93 -1.48 1.95
N LEU A 49 -3.02 -0.95 0.73
CA LEU A 49 -4.14 -1.16 -0.19
C LEU A 49 -3.71 -2.18 -1.25
N THR A 50 -4.23 -3.40 -1.12
CA THR A 50 -3.81 -4.59 -1.88
C THR A 50 -4.91 -5.05 -2.81
N VAL A 51 -4.60 -5.33 -4.07
CA VAL A 51 -5.41 -6.18 -4.93
C VAL A 51 -4.95 -7.62 -4.75
N GLU A 52 -5.89 -8.48 -4.34
CA GLU A 52 -5.68 -9.93 -4.21
C GLU A 52 -6.37 -10.67 -5.36
N LYS A 53 -5.65 -11.58 -6.02
CA LYS A 53 -6.21 -12.53 -6.99
C LYS A 53 -6.38 -13.89 -6.30
N ASN A 54 -7.64 -14.32 -6.11
CA ASN A 54 -7.97 -15.63 -5.56
C ASN A 54 -8.80 -16.41 -6.58
N GLY A 55 -8.19 -17.42 -7.20
CA GLY A 55 -8.69 -18.03 -8.44
C GLY A 55 -8.91 -16.96 -9.50
N ASN A 56 -10.14 -16.87 -10.01
CA ASN A 56 -10.52 -15.86 -11.01
C ASN A 56 -11.04 -14.54 -10.41
N LYS A 57 -11.13 -14.43 -9.08
CA LYS A 57 -11.72 -13.27 -8.42
C LYS A 57 -10.65 -12.27 -8.01
N LEU A 58 -10.90 -10.99 -8.29
CA LEU A 58 -10.11 -9.86 -7.82
C LEU A 58 -10.82 -9.21 -6.63
N SER A 59 -10.06 -8.81 -5.62
CA SER A 59 -10.58 -8.04 -4.48
C SER A 59 -9.58 -6.97 -4.07
N LEU A 60 -10.06 -5.75 -3.86
CA LEU A 60 -9.32 -4.69 -3.22
C LEU A 60 -9.46 -4.83 -1.70
N VAL A 61 -8.35 -4.83 -0.98
CA VAL A 61 -8.28 -5.06 0.46
C VAL A 61 -7.46 -3.95 1.09
N MET A 62 -8.08 -3.22 2.02
CA MET A 62 -7.38 -2.24 2.85
C MET A 62 -7.02 -2.88 4.18
N SER A 63 -5.75 -2.80 4.57
CA SER A 63 -5.24 -3.40 5.80
C SER A 63 -4.26 -2.50 6.54
N GLU A 64 -4.28 -2.57 7.86
CA GLU A 64 -3.17 -2.13 8.70
C GLU A 64 -2.23 -3.33 8.90
N GLN A 65 -0.93 -3.13 8.68
CA GLN A 65 0.10 -4.16 8.77
C GLN A 65 1.21 -3.71 9.70
N LYS A 66 1.34 -4.40 10.84
CA LYS A 66 2.27 -4.07 11.92
C LYS A 66 3.39 -5.08 12.03
N SER A 67 4.60 -4.63 11.72
CA SER A 67 5.82 -5.41 11.84
C SER A 67 6.23 -5.55 13.31
N VAL A 68 6.40 -6.79 13.75
CA VAL A 68 6.87 -7.12 15.10
C VAL A 68 8.33 -7.52 15.04
N PHE A 69 9.19 -6.74 15.70
CA PHE A 69 10.64 -6.90 15.64
C PHE A 69 11.15 -7.82 16.76
N GLU A 70 12.13 -8.65 16.45
CA GLU A 70 12.88 -9.40 17.43
C GLU A 70 13.71 -8.44 18.29
N LYS A 71 13.66 -8.60 19.61
CA LYS A 71 14.38 -7.75 20.57
C LYS A 71 15.90 -7.76 20.35
N THR A 72 16.45 -8.86 19.83
CA THR A 72 17.90 -9.10 19.78
C THR A 72 18.51 -8.98 18.38
N LYS A 73 17.71 -9.01 17.30
CA LYS A 73 18.24 -9.16 15.93
C LYS A 73 17.86 -8.08 14.91
N ARG A 74 17.14 -7.00 15.30
CA ARG A 74 16.60 -5.99 14.35
C ARG A 74 15.89 -6.61 13.14
N ALA A 75 15.42 -7.85 13.27
CA ALA A 75 14.72 -8.60 12.24
C ALA A 75 13.22 -8.58 12.54
N ILE A 76 12.40 -8.64 11.49
CA ILE A 76 10.95 -8.77 11.63
C ILE A 76 10.63 -10.24 11.85
N SER A 77 10.01 -10.56 12.99
CA SER A 77 9.58 -11.91 13.35
C SER A 77 8.24 -12.30 12.75
N ARG A 78 7.30 -11.33 12.70
CA ARG A 78 5.98 -11.50 12.09
C ARG A 78 5.39 -10.14 11.71
N VAL A 79 4.30 -10.16 10.96
CA VAL A 79 3.46 -9.00 10.66
C VAL A 79 2.05 -9.29 11.13
N ASP A 80 1.55 -8.50 12.08
CA ASP A 80 0.16 -8.55 12.51
C ASP A 80 -0.69 -7.75 11.51
N MET A 81 -1.72 -8.37 10.94
CA MET A 81 -2.54 -7.76 9.87
C MET A 81 -3.98 -7.58 10.36
N THR A 82 -4.55 -6.41 10.16
CA THR A 82 -5.97 -6.11 10.43
C THR A 82 -6.62 -5.60 9.15
N GLU A 83 -7.54 -6.37 8.58
CA GLU A 83 -8.36 -5.96 7.43
C GLU A 83 -9.40 -4.93 7.88
N GLN A 84 -9.45 -3.80 7.19
CA GLN A 84 -10.45 -2.76 7.43
C GLN A 84 -11.60 -2.82 6.43
N ALA A 85 -11.32 -3.22 5.19
CA ALA A 85 -12.32 -3.32 4.14
C ALA A 85 -11.88 -4.29 3.05
N ARG A 86 -12.86 -4.91 2.39
CA ARG A 86 -12.71 -5.75 1.21
C ARG A 86 -13.80 -5.45 0.20
N ILE A 87 -13.39 -5.14 -1.03
CA ILE A 87 -14.27 -4.71 -2.12
C ILE A 87 -14.00 -5.61 -3.32
N PRO A 88 -15.00 -6.34 -3.85
CA PRO A 88 -14.82 -7.11 -5.07
C PRO A 88 -14.56 -6.17 -6.25
N LEU A 89 -13.60 -6.52 -7.10
CA LEU A 89 -13.29 -5.79 -8.32
C LEU A 89 -13.81 -6.56 -9.54
N ASN A 90 -14.41 -5.83 -10.48
CA ASN A 90 -14.92 -6.35 -11.76
C ASN A 90 -14.18 -5.75 -12.97
N LYS A 91 -13.08 -5.02 -12.73
CA LYS A 91 -12.22 -4.47 -13.77
C LYS A 91 -10.77 -4.87 -13.50
N GLU A 92 -10.02 -5.00 -14.58
CA GLU A 92 -8.59 -5.30 -14.53
C GLU A 92 -7.72 -4.03 -14.55
N LEU A 93 -8.31 -2.86 -14.79
CA LEU A 93 -7.65 -1.57 -14.60
C LEU A 93 -8.13 -0.95 -13.28
N VAL A 94 -7.20 -0.61 -12.40
CA VAL A 94 -7.49 0.05 -11.13
C VAL A 94 -6.48 1.15 -10.86
N TYR A 95 -6.95 2.23 -10.26
CA TYR A 95 -6.09 3.29 -9.74
C TYR A 95 -6.14 3.26 -8.22
N LEU A 96 -4.98 3.28 -7.58
CA LEU A 96 -4.85 3.28 -6.13
C LEU A 96 -4.17 4.56 -5.69
N ARG A 97 -4.66 5.17 -4.60
CA ARG A 97 -4.16 6.44 -4.10
C ARG A 97 -3.92 6.39 -2.60
N VAL A 98 -2.81 7.00 -2.22
CA VAL A 98 -2.45 7.26 -0.82
C VAL A 98 -2.20 8.74 -0.65
N GLU A 99 -2.86 9.35 0.32
CA GLU A 99 -2.61 10.72 0.77
C GLU A 99 -1.92 10.67 2.14
N GLY A 100 -0.78 11.34 2.28
CA GLY A 100 -0.11 11.53 3.57
C GLY A 100 -0.34 12.95 4.10
N ASP A 101 -0.77 13.05 5.35
CA ASP A 101 -0.93 14.32 6.07
C ASP A 101 -0.02 14.34 7.30
N PHE A 102 1.02 15.17 7.23
CA PHE A 102 2.03 15.38 8.26
C PHE A 102 1.86 16.73 8.98
N THR A 103 0.77 17.46 8.70
CA THR A 103 0.52 18.77 9.33
C THR A 103 0.44 18.64 10.84
N ASN A 104 1.19 19.46 11.56
CA ASN A 104 1.17 19.54 13.03
C ASN A 104 1.30 18.17 13.73
N GLY A 105 2.05 17.22 13.17
CA GLY A 105 2.23 15.87 13.73
C GLY A 105 1.01 14.95 13.59
N ARG A 106 0.09 15.25 12.65
CA ARG A 106 -1.06 14.39 12.37
C ARG A 106 -0.64 13.00 11.91
N ASP A 107 0.39 12.90 11.06
CA ASP A 107 0.98 11.67 10.54
C ASP A 107 -0.06 10.60 10.13
N GLU A 108 -1.01 10.97 9.28
CA GLU A 108 -2.08 10.07 8.82
C GLU A 108 -1.94 9.73 7.33
N ALA A 109 -2.17 8.47 6.98
CA ALA A 109 -2.32 8.03 5.61
C ALA A 109 -3.81 7.73 5.31
N ARG A 110 -4.33 8.28 4.21
CA ARG A 110 -5.69 8.02 3.73
C ARG A 110 -5.64 7.32 2.38
N PHE A 111 -6.57 6.41 2.17
CA PHE A 111 -6.56 5.50 1.03
C PHE A 111 -7.83 5.67 0.23
N SER A 112 -7.68 5.70 -1.09
CA SER A 112 -8.80 5.69 -2.03
C SER A 112 -8.44 4.92 -3.30
N TYR A 113 -9.47 4.57 -4.06
CA TYR A 113 -9.31 3.90 -5.34
C TYR A 113 -10.26 4.49 -6.39
N SER A 114 -9.96 4.21 -7.65
CA SER A 114 -10.81 4.55 -8.79
C SER A 114 -10.82 3.41 -9.81
N LEU A 115 -11.94 3.25 -10.50
CA LEU A 115 -12.14 2.28 -11.59
C LEU A 115 -12.33 2.96 -12.95
N ASP A 116 -12.26 4.29 -12.99
CA ASP A 116 -12.40 5.12 -14.18
C ASP A 116 -11.31 6.22 -14.29
N GLY A 117 -10.43 6.32 -13.30
CA GLY A 117 -9.39 7.35 -13.19
C GLY A 117 -9.91 8.74 -12.82
N LYS A 118 -11.22 8.89 -12.58
CA LYS A 118 -11.91 10.18 -12.41
C LYS A 118 -12.59 10.27 -11.05
N THR A 119 -13.37 9.25 -10.70
CA THR A 119 -14.15 9.17 -9.47
C THR A 119 -13.35 8.41 -8.42
N TRP A 120 -13.08 9.06 -7.29
CA TRP A 120 -12.27 8.50 -6.21
C TRP A 120 -13.14 8.11 -5.01
N LEU A 121 -13.05 6.85 -4.62
CA LEU A 121 -13.81 6.28 -3.50
C LEU A 121 -12.86 6.01 -2.32
N PRO A 122 -13.11 6.56 -1.13
CA PRO A 122 -12.30 6.28 0.05
C PRO A 122 -12.47 4.83 0.50
N VAL A 123 -11.41 4.26 1.11
CA VAL A 123 -11.42 2.89 1.64
C VAL A 123 -10.80 2.85 3.03
N GLY A 124 -11.51 2.25 3.98
CA GLY A 124 -11.05 2.12 5.36
C GLY A 124 -11.03 3.47 6.10
N LEU A 125 -10.40 3.44 7.27
CA LEU A 125 -10.15 4.59 8.12
C LEU A 125 -8.72 5.10 7.91
N PRO A 126 -8.42 6.37 8.25
CA PRO A 126 -7.05 6.87 8.24
C PRO A 126 -6.12 6.01 9.10
N ILE A 127 -4.91 5.74 8.60
CA ILE A 127 -3.88 4.97 9.31
C ILE A 127 -2.87 5.93 9.92
N LYS A 128 -2.61 5.80 11.23
CA LYS A 128 -1.55 6.57 11.90
C LYS A 128 -0.18 6.01 11.52
N MET A 129 0.60 6.79 10.78
CA MET A 129 1.98 6.48 10.41
C MET A 129 2.90 6.73 11.61
N LYS A 130 3.43 5.67 12.20
CA LYS A 130 4.32 5.77 13.37
C LYS A 130 5.78 5.70 12.95
N PHE A 131 6.55 6.70 13.37
CA PHE A 131 8.00 6.67 13.27
C PHE A 131 8.60 6.06 14.54
N ASP A 132 9.41 5.01 14.38
CA ASP A 132 10.18 4.39 15.46
C ASP A 132 11.64 4.25 15.01
N TYR A 133 12.51 5.09 15.59
CA TYR A 133 13.95 5.13 15.28
C TYR A 133 14.69 3.87 15.74
N THR A 134 14.10 3.04 16.62
CA THR A 134 14.72 1.79 17.07
C THR A 134 14.46 0.62 16.12
N ARG A 135 13.54 0.80 15.15
CA ARG A 135 13.12 -0.22 14.17
C ARG A 135 13.73 0.03 12.80
N MET A 136 12.92 0.48 11.84
CA MET A 136 13.35 0.65 10.45
C MET A 136 14.17 1.92 10.20
N PHE A 137 14.18 2.88 11.15
CA PHE A 137 14.85 4.17 11.02
C PHE A 137 14.58 4.81 9.64
N MET A 138 13.31 4.80 9.22
CA MET A 138 12.90 5.44 7.98
C MET A 138 11.55 6.12 8.18
N GLY A 139 11.37 7.28 7.55
CA GLY A 139 10.04 7.86 7.38
C GLY A 139 9.18 6.99 6.46
N SER A 140 7.86 7.17 6.52
CA SER A 140 6.93 6.46 5.64
C SER A 140 7.20 6.78 4.17
N LYS A 141 7.05 5.77 3.32
CA LYS A 141 7.27 5.86 1.87
C LYS A 141 6.03 5.39 1.13
N PHE A 142 5.78 5.95 -0.05
CA PHE A 142 4.93 5.25 -1.01
C PHE A 142 5.66 3.99 -1.46
N ALA A 143 4.97 2.85 -1.49
CA ALA A 143 5.53 1.59 -1.95
C ALA A 143 4.58 0.89 -2.91
N ILE A 144 5.05 0.65 -4.14
CA ILE A 144 4.39 -0.17 -5.15
C ILE A 144 4.99 -1.57 -5.04
N PHE A 145 4.13 -2.58 -4.95
CA PHE A 145 4.56 -3.96 -4.74
C PHE A 145 3.77 -4.94 -5.59
N ASN A 146 4.39 -6.10 -5.85
CA ASN A 146 3.76 -7.28 -6.41
C ASN A 146 4.47 -8.53 -5.88
N TYR A 147 3.73 -9.49 -5.34
CA TYR A 147 4.29 -10.77 -4.89
C TYR A 147 3.25 -11.90 -4.94
N ALA A 148 3.73 -13.15 -5.00
CA ALA A 148 2.90 -14.34 -5.03
C ALA A 148 2.90 -15.09 -3.68
N THR A 149 1.71 -15.51 -3.26
CA THR A 149 1.47 -16.38 -2.09
C THR A 149 1.29 -17.85 -2.43
N ARG A 150 1.01 -18.18 -3.70
CA ARG A 150 0.83 -19.56 -4.17
C ARG A 150 1.93 -20.00 -5.14
N SER A 151 1.94 -19.44 -6.34
CA SER A 151 2.91 -19.79 -7.38
C SER A 151 3.40 -18.53 -8.11
N VAL A 152 4.69 -18.47 -8.40
CA VAL A 152 5.30 -17.35 -9.14
C VAL A 152 4.90 -17.34 -10.61
N GLY A 153 5.11 -16.19 -11.27
CA GLY A 153 5.00 -16.04 -12.71
C GLY A 153 3.76 -15.27 -13.19
N GLY A 154 2.99 -14.66 -12.29
CA GLY A 154 2.06 -13.59 -12.64
C GLY A 154 2.74 -12.23 -12.55
N TYR A 155 2.07 -11.20 -13.08
CA TYR A 155 2.59 -9.84 -13.15
C TYR A 155 1.46 -8.80 -13.12
N VAL A 156 1.84 -7.55 -12.87
CA VAL A 156 1.02 -6.38 -13.07
C VAL A 156 1.83 -5.39 -13.88
N ASP A 157 1.15 -4.59 -14.72
CA ASP A 157 1.79 -3.47 -15.41
C ASP A 157 1.48 -2.18 -14.64
N VAL A 158 2.53 -1.45 -14.29
CA VAL A 158 2.44 -0.13 -13.67
C VAL A 158 2.54 0.91 -14.78
N ASP A 159 1.43 1.54 -15.13
CA ASP A 159 1.37 2.51 -16.23
C ASP A 159 1.91 3.88 -15.79
N SER A 160 1.53 4.33 -14.59
CA SER A 160 1.99 5.61 -14.03
C SER A 160 2.12 5.55 -12.51
N PHE A 161 2.98 6.42 -11.99
CA PHE A 161 2.97 6.86 -10.60
C PHE A 161 2.95 8.39 -10.56
N ASP A 162 1.80 8.95 -10.23
CA ASP A 162 1.57 10.39 -10.16
C ASP A 162 1.79 10.88 -8.73
N TYR A 163 2.80 11.73 -8.56
CA TYR A 163 3.15 12.35 -7.29
C TYR A 163 2.73 13.82 -7.28
N SER A 164 2.05 14.25 -6.21
CA SER A 164 1.71 15.66 -6.02
C SER A 164 1.96 16.10 -4.58
N PHE A 165 2.38 17.34 -4.42
CA PHE A 165 2.26 18.06 -3.16
C PHE A 165 0.81 18.53 -3.04
N CYS A 166 0.20 18.32 -1.87
CA CYS A 166 -1.12 18.88 -1.63
C CYS A 166 -0.91 20.22 -0.92
N ASP A 167 -1.34 21.32 -1.53
CA ASP A 167 -1.20 22.63 -0.92
C ASP A 167 -1.89 22.66 0.46
N ALA A 168 -1.24 23.31 1.41
CA ALA A 168 -1.76 23.51 2.75
C ALA A 168 -2.83 24.63 2.83
N SER A 169 -3.26 25.18 1.69
CA SER A 169 -4.10 26.37 1.59
C SER A 169 -5.41 26.13 0.83
N MET A 170 -6.47 25.89 1.60
CA MET A 170 -7.73 26.65 1.53
C MET A 170 -8.18 26.93 2.95
#